data_AF-A0ABD0P7S9-F1
#
_entry.id   AF-A0ABD0P7S9-F1
#
_cell.length_a   1.000
_cell.length_b   1.000
_cell.length_c   1.000
_cell.angle_alpha   90.00
_cell.angle_beta   90.00
_cell.angle_gamma   90.00
#
_symmetry.space_group_name_H-M   'P 1'
#
loop_
_entity.id
_entity.type
_entity.pdbx_description
1 polymer ?
#
loop_
_entity_poly.entity_id
_entity_poly.type
_entity_poly.pdbx_seq_one_letter_code
_entity_poly.pdbx_strand_id
1 'polypeptide(L)'
;NLPYGRLEDILSRDSSALNCHTNDDKNAWFAIDLGLWVIPSAYTLRHARGYGRSALRNWVFQVSKDGQNWMTLYTHVDDSSLNEPG
;
A
#
# COMPACT_ATOMS: atom_id res chain seq x y z
N ASN A 1 -11.14 -9.81 -2.08
CA ASN A 1 -11.73 -9.14 -3.26
C ASN A 1 -11.81 -7.66 -3.01
N LEU A 2 -11.36 -6.85 -3.97
CA LEU A 2 -11.46 -5.39 -3.88
C LEU A 2 -12.92 -4.96 -4.15
N PRO A 3 -13.54 -4.14 -3.29
CA PRO A 3 -14.84 -3.53 -3.58
C PRO A 3 -14.77 -2.52 -4.73
N TYR A 4 -13.62 -1.89 -4.97
CA TYR A 4 -13.44 -0.91 -6.04
C TYR A 4 -12.01 -0.98 -6.59
N GLY A 5 -11.86 -0.81 -7.91
CA GLY A 5 -10.60 -0.94 -8.63
C GLY A 5 -10.22 -2.39 -8.92
N ARG A 6 -9.10 -2.56 -9.62
CA ARG A 6 -8.49 -3.85 -9.96
C ARG A 6 -7.15 -4.00 -9.24
N LEU A 7 -6.64 -5.24 -9.17
CA LEU A 7 -5.38 -5.50 -8.45
C LEU A 7 -4.21 -4.74 -9.08
N GLU A 8 -4.19 -4.65 -10.41
CA GLU A 8 -3.20 -3.89 -11.17
C GLU A 8 -3.21 -2.38 -10.88
N ASP A 9 -4.34 -1.83 -10.40
CA ASP A 9 -4.47 -0.39 -10.13
C ASP A 9 -3.62 0.06 -8.92
N ILE A 10 -3.27 -0.86 -8.01
CA ILE A 10 -2.38 -0.59 -6.86
C ILE A 10 -0.99 -0.12 -7.34
N LEU A 11 -0.53 -0.65 -8.48
CA LEU A 11 0.77 -0.34 -9.06
C LEU A 11 0.69 0.57 -10.29
N SER A 12 -0.52 0.90 -10.74
CA SER A 12 -0.72 1.76 -11.91
C SER A 12 0.01 3.10 -11.74
N ARG A 13 0.44 3.70 -12.85
CA ARG A 13 0.99 5.07 -12.87
C ARG A 13 0.18 5.98 -13.81
N ASP A 14 -1.04 5.55 -14.16
CA ASP A 14 -1.94 6.36 -14.96
C ASP A 14 -2.28 7.64 -14.18
N SER A 15 -2.25 8.77 -14.89
CA SER A 15 -2.64 10.08 -14.36
C SER A 15 -4.11 10.18 -13.99
N SER A 16 -4.96 9.33 -14.58
CA SER A 16 -6.35 9.19 -14.20
C SER A 16 -6.43 8.36 -12.92
N ALA A 17 -6.61 9.05 -11.80
CA ALA A 17 -6.74 8.39 -10.50
C ALA A 17 -7.98 7.49 -10.48
N LEU A 18 -7.76 6.18 -10.50
CA LEU A 18 -8.76 5.19 -10.17
C LEU A 18 -8.66 4.92 -8.68
N ASN A 19 -9.79 4.98 -7.96
CA ASN A 19 -9.78 4.47 -6.59
C ASN A 19 -9.44 2.97 -6.66
N CYS A 20 -8.66 2.49 -5.69
CA CYS A 20 -8.40 1.08 -5.52
C CYS A 20 -8.18 0.86 -4.03
N HIS A 21 -9.10 0.15 -3.39
CA HIS A 21 -9.09 -0.04 -1.94
C HIS A 21 -9.86 -1.29 -1.57
N THR A 22 -9.59 -1.81 -0.36
CA THR A 22 -10.38 -2.87 0.28
C THR A 22 -11.64 -2.29 0.94
N ASN A 23 -12.43 -3.14 1.59
CA ASN A 23 -13.39 -2.68 2.60
C ASN A 23 -12.64 -2.27 3.88
N ASP A 24 -13.38 -1.78 4.89
CA ASP A 24 -12.87 -1.48 6.24
C ASP A 24 -12.54 -2.76 7.04
N ASP A 25 -11.62 -3.56 6.50
CA ASP A 25 -11.11 -4.77 7.13
C ASP A 25 -9.85 -4.42 7.93
N LYS A 26 -9.89 -4.64 9.26
CA LYS A 26 -8.83 -4.22 10.20
C LYS A 26 -7.43 -4.76 9.90
N ASN A 27 -7.32 -5.82 9.10
CA ASN A 27 -6.06 -6.47 8.75
C ASN A 27 -5.94 -6.66 7.23
N ALA A 28 -6.53 -5.76 6.44
CA ALA A 28 -6.33 -5.76 4.99
C ALA A 28 -4.84 -5.65 4.64
N TRP A 29 -4.39 -6.48 3.70
CA TRP A 29 -3.01 -6.50 3.23
C TRP A 29 -2.94 -6.85 1.75
N PHE A 30 -1.84 -6.49 1.13
CA PHE A 30 -1.46 -6.95 -0.20
C PHE A 30 0.04 -7.21 -0.21
N ALA A 31 0.49 -8.00 -1.17
CA ALA A 31 1.88 -8.30 -1.42
C ALA A 31 2.20 -8.10 -2.90
N ILE A 32 3.44 -7.74 -3.20
CA ILE A 32 3.94 -7.59 -4.55
C ILE A 32 5.14 -8.51 -4.71
N ASP A 33 5.07 -9.42 -5.67
CA ASP A 33 6.24 -10.12 -6.17
C ASP A 33 6.90 -9.25 -7.25
N LEU A 34 8.13 -8.82 -7.00
CA LEU A 34 8.90 -7.98 -7.93
C LEU A 34 9.59 -8.82 -9.02
N GLY A 35 9.63 -10.15 -8.89
CA GLY A 35 10.41 -11.04 -9.75
C GLY A 35 11.93 -10.82 -9.66
N LEU A 36 12.39 -10.07 -8.64
CA LEU A 36 13.77 -9.62 -8.47
C LEU A 36 14.19 -9.69 -7.00
N TRP A 37 15.49 -9.91 -6.78
CA TRP A 37 16.11 -9.77 -5.47
C TRP A 37 16.53 -8.31 -5.26
N VAL A 38 15.92 -7.65 -4.28
CA VAL A 38 16.19 -6.24 -3.98
C VAL A 38 16.58 -6.06 -2.52
N ILE A 39 17.47 -5.09 -2.26
CA ILE A 39 17.67 -4.53 -0.92
C ILE A 39 16.95 -3.18 -0.94
N PRO A 40 15.74 -3.07 -0.37
CA PRO A 40 14.96 -1.84 -0.43
C PRO A 40 15.62 -0.74 0.40
N SER A 41 15.84 0.43 -0.19
CA SER A 41 16.31 1.63 0.51
C SER A 41 15.19 2.64 0.80
N ALA A 42 14.12 2.60 0.00
CA ALA A 42 12.95 3.45 0.16
C ALA A 42 11.71 2.80 -0.51
N TYR A 43 10.53 3.27 -0.12
CA TYR A 43 9.27 3.01 -0.79
C TYR A 43 8.40 4.27 -0.74
N THR A 44 7.40 4.35 -1.61
CA THR A 44 6.43 5.46 -1.64
C THR A 44 5.03 4.91 -1.68
N LEU A 45 4.12 5.56 -0.97
CA LEU A 45 2.67 5.34 -1.07
C LEU A 45 2.02 6.61 -1.61
N ARG A 46 0.93 6.46 -2.34
CA ARG A 46 0.07 7.58 -2.78
C ARG A 46 -1.37 7.30 -2.35
N HIS A 47 -2.16 8.37 -2.25
CA HIS A 47 -3.57 8.26 -1.88
C HIS A 47 -4.44 9.19 -2.75
N ALA A 48 -5.69 8.80 -2.96
CA ALA A 48 -6.62 9.51 -3.83
C ALA A 48 -7.06 10.88 -3.28
N ARG A 49 -7.29 11.83 -4.19
CA ARG A 49 -7.85 13.15 -3.84
C ARG A 49 -9.26 13.01 -3.26
N GLY A 50 -9.55 13.78 -2.21
CA GLY A 50 -10.86 13.80 -1.55
C GLY A 50 -11.04 12.79 -0.42
N TYR A 51 -10.04 11.94 -0.17
CA TYR A 51 -10.09 10.88 0.84
C TYR A 51 -9.10 11.08 2.01
N GLY A 52 -8.71 12.32 2.34
CA GLY A 52 -7.73 12.58 3.41
C GLY A 52 -8.10 12.02 4.80
N ARG A 53 -9.40 11.81 5.06
CA ARG A 53 -9.90 11.12 6.27
C ARG A 53 -9.72 9.59 6.21
N SER A 54 -9.61 9.02 5.02
CA SER A 54 -9.41 7.59 4.75
C SER A 54 -7.96 7.28 4.35
N ALA A 55 -7.05 8.25 4.44
CA ALA A 55 -5.63 8.02 4.24
C ALA A 55 -5.11 6.97 5.23
N LEU A 56 -4.26 6.07 4.77
CA LEU A 56 -3.65 5.03 5.58
C LEU A 56 -2.79 5.67 6.68
N ARG A 57 -3.03 5.30 7.94
CA ARG A 57 -2.33 5.85 9.11
C ARG A 57 -1.52 4.80 9.88
N ASN A 58 -1.99 3.56 9.87
CA ASN A 58 -1.42 2.46 10.63
C ASN A 58 -1.16 1.29 9.70
N TRP A 59 0.09 0.85 9.56
CA TRP A 59 0.46 -0.31 8.75
C TRP A 59 1.82 -0.88 9.15
N VAL A 60 2.08 -2.11 8.70
CA VAL A 60 3.39 -2.73 8.77
C VAL A 60 3.94 -2.89 7.35
N PHE A 61 5.18 -2.45 7.13
CA PHE A 61 5.89 -2.72 5.89
C PHE A 61 6.76 -3.96 6.10
N GLN A 62 6.40 -5.05 5.42
CA GLN A 62 7.08 -6.34 5.53
C GLN A 62 7.73 -6.75 4.21
N VAL A 63 8.80 -7.53 4.31
CA VAL A 63 9.49 -8.13 3.16
C VAL A 63 9.61 -9.64 3.36
N SER A 64 9.66 -10.37 2.25
CA SER A 64 9.83 -11.81 2.23
C SER A 64 10.79 -12.23 1.12
N LYS A 65 11.48 -13.35 1.34
CA LYS A 65 12.35 -14.00 0.35
C LYS A 65 11.69 -15.19 -0.36
N ASP A 66 10.58 -15.68 0.19
CA ASP A 66 9.94 -16.94 -0.20
C ASP A 66 8.41 -16.84 -0.30
N GLY A 67 7.83 -15.66 -0.04
CA GLY A 67 6.39 -15.42 -0.02
C GLY A 67 5.65 -16.04 1.18
N GLN A 68 6.36 -16.75 2.06
CA GLN A 68 5.78 -17.49 3.19
C GLN A 68 6.21 -16.90 4.54
N ASN A 69 7.50 -16.63 4.68
CA ASN A 69 8.09 -16.03 5.87
C ASN A 69 8.29 -14.53 5.64
N TRP A 70 7.68 -13.73 6.51
CA TRP A 70 7.67 -12.28 6.40
C TRP A 70 8.42 -11.65 7.57
N MET A 71 9.28 -10.68 7.26
CA MET A 71 9.99 -9.86 8.23
C MET A 71 9.46 -8.44 8.17
N THR A 72 9.10 -7.87 9.32
CA THR A 72 8.74 -6.45 9.42
C THR A 72 9.99 -5.59 9.34
N LEU A 73 10.03 -4.69 8.36
CA LEU A 73 11.06 -3.65 8.26
C LEU A 73 10.66 -2.39 9.02
N TYR A 74 9.40 -1.97 8.88
CA TYR A 74 8.88 -0.78 9.55
C TYR A 74 7.47 -1.01 10.08
N THR A 75 7.18 -0.38 11.21
CA THR A 75 5.84 -0.28 11.79
C THR A 75 5.47 1.19 11.84
N HIS A 76 4.38 1.55 11.15
CA HIS A 76 3.83 2.89 11.12
C HIS A 76 2.62 2.95 12.06
N VAL A 77 2.65 3.90 12.99
CA VAL A 77 1.57 4.15 13.95
C VAL A 77 1.20 5.63 13.85
N ASP A 78 -0.09 5.90 13.61
CA ASP A 78 -0.66 7.23 13.43
C ASP A 78 0.13 8.13 12.46
N ASP A 79 0.63 7.52 11.37
CA ASP A 79 1.46 8.19 10.38
C ASP A 79 0.67 9.28 9.62
N SER A 80 1.28 10.45 9.50
CA SER A 80 0.69 11.63 8.88
C SER A 80 1.40 12.10 7.60
N SER A 81 2.21 11.25 6.98
CA SER A 81 2.91 11.59 5.74
C SER A 81 1.99 11.69 4.51
N LEU A 82 0.83 11.01 4.53
CA LEU A 82 -0.15 10.96 3.43
C LEU A 82 -1.27 12.02 3.54
N ASN A 83 -0.95 13.23 3.97
CA ASN A 83 -1.97 14.28 4.18
C ASN A 83 -2.49 14.90 2.89
N GLU A 84 -1.63 15.04 1.89
CA GLU A 84 -1.99 15.54 0.57
C GLU A 84 -2.11 14.39 -0.44
N PRO A 85 -3.03 14.48 -1.41
CA PRO A 85 -3.09 13.50 -2.49
C PRO A 85 -1.81 13.54 -3.33
N GLY A 86 -1.35 12.37 -3.75
CA GLY A 86 -0.13 12.17 -4.55
C GLY A 86 -0.40 11.53 -5.90
#